data_AF-A0A1B1PFW4-F1
#
_entry.id   AF-A0A1B1PFW4-F1
#
_cell.length_a   1.000
_cell.length_b   1.000
_cell.length_c   1.000
_cell.angle_alpha   90.00
_cell.angle_beta   90.00
_cell.angle_gamma   90.00
#
_symmetry.space_group_name_H-M   'P 1'
#
loop_
_entity.id
_entity.type
_entity.pdbx_description
1 polymer ?
#
loop_
_entity_poly.entity_id
_entity_poly.type
_entity_poly.pdbx_seq_one_letter_code
_entity_poly.pdbx_strand_id
1 'polypeptide(L)' 'IYYWKTQSSSKRNRRHIEKKILTFQGSKTHGMLPGLEPFSHYTLNVRVVNGKGEGPASPDRVFNTPEG' A
#
# COMPACT_ATOMS: atom_id res chain seq x y z
N ILE A 1 -2.46 5.08 4.64
CA ILE A 1 -1.80 4.54 3.42
C ILE A 1 -2.53 3.28 3.03
N TYR A 2 -2.95 3.21 1.77
CA TYR A 2 -3.52 2.01 1.16
C TYR A 2 -2.45 1.37 0.29
N TYR A 3 -2.30 0.05 0.36
CA TYR A 3 -1.34 -0.68 -0.47
C TYR A 3 -1.83 -2.08 -0.81
N TRP A 4 -1.43 -2.59 -1.97
CA TRP A 4 -1.79 -3.94 -2.42
C TRP A 4 -0.73 -4.52 -3.36
N LYS A 5 -0.60 -5.85 -3.34
CA LYS A 5 0.32 -6.57 -4.21
C LYS A 5 -0.30 -6.67 -5.61
N THR A 6 0.35 -6.10 -6.62
CA THR A 6 -0.15 -6.08 -8.01
C THR A 6 0.28 -7.30 -8.80
N GLN A 7 1.45 -7.86 -8.49
CA GLN A 7 1.92 -9.10 -9.09
C GLN A 7 2.40 -10.06 -8.01
N SER A 8 1.77 -11.23 -7.96
CA SER A 8 2.24 -12.39 -7.22
C SER A 8 2.76 -13.42 -8.22
N SER A 9 3.94 -13.97 -7.96
CA SER A 9 4.53 -15.08 -8.71
C SER A 9 3.62 -16.31 -8.74
N SER A 10 2.70 -16.43 -7.78
CA SER A 10 1.70 -17.50 -7.72
C SER A 10 0.47 -17.17 -8.60
N LYS A 11 0.39 -17.82 -9.76
CA LYS A 11 -0.70 -17.76 -10.78
C LYS A 11 -2.11 -18.12 -10.29
N ARG A 12 -2.37 -18.29 -8.99
CA ARG A 12 -3.60 -18.94 -8.49
C ARG A 12 -4.78 -18.01 -8.17
N ASN A 13 -4.62 -16.69 -8.08
CA ASN A 13 -5.79 -15.85 -7.81
C ASN A 13 -5.67 -14.41 -8.34
N ARG A 14 -5.89 -14.23 -9.65
CA ARG A 14 -6.09 -12.91 -10.26
C ARG A 14 -7.40 -12.21 -9.85
N ARG A 15 -8.23 -12.86 -9.01
CA ARG A 15 -9.61 -12.39 -8.72
C ARG A 15 -9.72 -11.54 -7.46
N HIS A 16 -8.78 -11.63 -6.51
CA HIS A 16 -8.85 -10.90 -5.25
C HIS A 16 -7.54 -10.13 -5.00
N ILE A 17 -7.58 -8.83 -5.23
CA ILE A 17 -6.53 -7.90 -4.78
C ILE A 17 -6.90 -7.47 -3.36
N GLU A 18 -6.17 -7.98 -2.38
CA GLU A 18 -6.32 -7.55 -0.99
C GLU A 18 -5.65 -6.19 -0.79
N LYS A 19 -6.46 -5.17 -0.48
CA LYS A 19 -5.97 -3.84 -0.11
C LYS A 19 -5.76 -3.77 1.39
N LYS A 20 -4.54 -3.52 1.81
CA LYS A 20 -4.14 -3.32 3.20
C LYS A 20 -4.07 -1.83 3.54
N ILE A 21 -4.28 -1.50 4.82
CA ILE A 21 -4.28 -0.13 5.32
C ILE A 21 -3.24 0.01 6.44
N LEU A 22 -2.41 1.05 6.37
CA LEU A 22 -1.51 1.47 7.43
C LEU A 22 -1.76 2.95 7.77
N THR A 23 -2.06 3.24 9.03
CA THR A 23 -2.40 4.59 9.51
C THR A 23 -1.27 5.18 10.33
N PHE A 24 -0.98 6.46 10.10
CA PHE A 24 0.00 7.23 10.84
C PHE A 24 -0.72 8.30 11.65
N GLN A 25 -0.39 8.42 12.94
CA GLN A 25 -0.97 9.42 13.83
C GLN A 25 -0.20 10.75 13.76
N GLY A 26 -0.92 11.86 13.95
CA GLY A 26 -0.38 13.21 13.90
C GLY A 26 -0.02 13.67 12.48
N SER A 27 0.69 14.80 12.39
CA SER A 27 1.09 15.42 11.12
C SER A 27 2.38 14.81 10.55
N LYS A 28 2.42 13.48 10.40
CA LYS A 28 3.56 12.78 9.78
C LYS A 28 3.53 12.91 8.26
N THR A 29 4.67 13.26 7.67
CA THR A 29 4.86 13.37 6.21
C THR A 29 5.62 12.19 5.61
N HIS A 30 6.18 11.33 6.46
CA HIS A 30 6.93 10.13 6.06
C HIS A 30 6.71 9.00 7.09
N GLY A 31 6.97 7.77 6.66
CA GLY A 31 6.82 6.58 7.49
C GLY A 31 7.32 5.32 6.79
N MET A 32 7.51 4.25 7.57
CA MET A 32 7.93 2.93 7.05
C MET A 32 6.72 2.07 6.72
N LEU A 33 6.83 1.27 5.66
CA LEU A 33 5.86 0.24 5.30
C LEU A 33 6.49 -1.15 5.53
N PRO A 34 6.32 -1.76 6.72
CA PRO A 34 6.92 -3.06 7.05
C PRO A 34 6.08 -4.25 6.54
N GLY A 35 6.65 -5.46 6.63
CA GLY A 35 5.92 -6.71 6.40
C GLY A 35 5.55 -6.99 4.93
N LEU A 36 6.35 -6.47 4.00
CA LEU A 36 6.20 -6.76 2.58
C LEU A 36 6.91 -8.05 2.21
N GLU A 37 6.36 -8.78 1.23
CA GLU A 37 6.99 -10.00 0.72
C GLU A 37 8.18 -9.62 -0.18
N PRO A 38 9.32 -10.35 -0.11
CA PRO A 38 10.42 -10.17 -1.05
C PRO A 38 10.02 -10.44 -2.51
N PHE A 39 10.82 -9.94 -3.45
CA PHE A 39 10.66 -10.15 -4.90
C PHE A 39 9.22 -9.93 -5.40
N SER A 40 8.60 -8.83 -4.98
CA SER A 40 7.18 -8.57 -5.19
C SER A 40 6.93 -7.14 -5.68
N HIS A 41 5.83 -6.95 -6.41
CA HIS A 41 5.40 -5.65 -6.93
C HIS A 41 4.18 -5.16 -6.14
N TYR A 42 4.24 -3.92 -5.66
CA TYR A 42 3.18 -3.29 -4.89
C TYR A 42 2.77 -1.96 -5.51
N THR A 43 1.48 -1.64 -5.35
CA THR A 43 0.96 -0.29 -5.56
C THR A 43 0.48 0.27 -4.24
N LEU A 44 0.70 1.56 -4.01
CA LEU A 44 0.20 2.29 -2.85
C LEU A 44 -0.38 3.66 -3.23
N ASN A 45 -1.29 4.17 -2.40
CA ASN A 45 -1.67 5.57 -2.35
C ASN A 45 -1.87 6.05 -0.91
N VAL A 46 -1.84 7.37 -0.73
CA VAL A 46 -2.00 8.02 0.57
C VAL A 46 -3.31 8.78 0.57
N ARG A 47 -4.02 8.70 1.70
CA ARG A 47 -5.20 9.50 2.00
C ARG A 47 -4.96 10.24 3.30
N VAL A 48 -5.45 11.46 3.37
CA VAL A 48 -5.51 12.25 4.61
C VAL A 48 -6.83 11.96 5.30
N VAL A 49 -6.85 11.93 6.63
CA VAL A 49 -8.07 11.73 7.43
C VAL A 49 -8.23 12.89 8.39
N ASN A 50 -9.44 13.45 8.47
CA ASN A 50 -9.80 14.48 9.45
C ASN A 50 -11.04 14.01 10.24
N GLY A 51 -11.55 14.86 11.16
CA GLY A 51 -12.73 14.53 11.97
C GLY A 51 -14.02 14.29 11.17
N LYS A 52 -14.05 14.61 9.87
CA LYS A 52 -15.18 14.35 8.96
C LYS A 52 -15.01 13.07 8.13
N GLY A 53 -13.84 12.44 8.15
CA GLY A 53 -13.54 11.21 7.42
C GLY A 53 -12.30 11.27 6.54
N GLU A 54 -12.23 10.36 5.57
CA GLU A 54 -11.11 10.27 4.62
C GLU A 54 -11.25 11.27 3.47
N GLY A 55 -10.14 11.93 3.15
CA GLY A 55 -9.97 12.74 1.95
C GLY A 55 -9.68 11.90 0.70
N PRO A 56 -9.50 12.57 -0.46
CA PRO A 56 -9.21 11.89 -1.71
C PRO A 56 -7.87 11.14 -1.67
N ALA A 57 -7.75 10.11 -2.50
CA ALA A 57 -6.50 9.39 -2.69
C ALA A 57 -5.50 10.24 -3.49
N SER A 58 -4.22 10.15 -3.10
CA SER A 58 -3.11 10.55 -3.96
C SER A 58 -3.08 9.67 -5.22
N PRO A 59 -2.34 10.09 -6.26
CA PRO A 59 -1.99 9.20 -7.36
C PRO A 59 -1.32 7.91 -6.85
N ASP A 60 -1.59 6.82 -7.56
CA ASP A 60 -0.98 5.53 -7.26
C ASP A 60 0.53 5.55 -7.54
N ARG A 61 1.29 4.94 -6.63
CA ARG A 61 2.73 4.76 -6.73
C ARG A 61 3.06 3.27 -6.73
N VAL A 62 3.87 2.85 -7.70
CA VAL A 62 4.30 1.45 -7.85
C VAL A 62 5.76 1.32 -7.40
N PHE A 63 6.07 0.25 -6.69
CA PHE A 63 7.43 -0.06 -6.25
C PHE A 63 7.65 -1.57 -6.12
N ASN A 64 8.93 -1.95 -6.10
CA ASN A 64 9.38 -3.34 -6.02
C ASN A 64 10.11 -3.58 -4.69
N THR A 65 9.94 -4.77 -4.12
CA THR A 65 10.73 -5.23 -2.99
C THR A 65 11.92 -6.07 -3.46
N PRO A 66 13.12 -5.92 -2.85
CA PRO A 66 14.29 -6.71 -3.19
C PRO A 66 14.11 -8.18 -2.79
N GLU A 67 15.02 -9.04 -3.25
CA GLU A 67 14.97 -10.50 -3.03
C GLU A 67 15.38 -10.90 -1.60
N GLY A 68 16.17 -10.08 -0.92
CA GLY A 68 16.68 -10.33 0.44
C GLY A 68 18.18 -10.09 0.51
#